data_AF-A0A3N5TNR2-F1
#
_entry.id   AF-A0A3N5TNR2-F1
#
_cell.length_a   1.000
_cell.length_b   1.000
_cell.length_c   1.000
_cell.angle_alpha   90.00
_cell.angle_beta   90.00
_cell.angle_gamma   90.00
#
_symmetry.space_group_name_H-M   'P 1'
#
loop_
_entity.id
_entity.type
_entity.pdbx_description
1 polymer ?
#
loop_
_entity_poly.entity_id
_entity_poly.type
_entity_poly.pdbx_seq_one_letter_code
_entity_poly.pdbx_strand_id
1 'polypeptide(L)'
;GNYYSPLHDGAPYVIVELEVNPFALVDYEMVPLDGLCRFALPFKTRVSRGIERIGKMLHPDHVAIIGVSATKLNFGRNILQNMLKAGFPKENMTVVSPSAKEIAGVSCVGDITRIANADLMIIAVESSHVTDLIDEIIDNQRAQSVILVSGGMGETVESQEQAGMVIDKIIRAHSRDQGGPVFLGGNCLGVISRSGKVDSFFTPESSSPRRREKMPSPVALISQSGAFSLVRMTRLVSGDPSYNITVGNQMDLTIGDCIAWLADADDIGVIAVYVEGFQDLDGLHACRAIRKAVASGKEVLVYKAGRTAEGKNATAGHTASVAGDYMVCTSCLSQAGALVADSLEEFDGLMNLASTFHRKRVTGYRVGALTPAGFESVGIADSLEARDSGLQLPEFRDETKQVLAGLLEKVGLKGIMAVKNPLDLTPAAPDEMYTESVRAMLADPALDAVVTSLGSLSPATSDTPAANDPRGYVTAPGSLASMLPGLLTSSPKPLVVFNDAGGAHEPINDWLRQQGVPVFSTCSQAMTLLARYTAYRLRLNVRGPEGHDRTQGSSVRFPQSRLRPISGRG
;
A
#
# COMPACT_ATOMS: atom_id res chain seq x y z
N GLY A 1 17.95 -21.52 19.02
CA GLY A 1 17.73 -21.91 17.62
C GLY A 1 18.69 -21.28 16.61
N ASN A 2 19.65 -20.43 16.99
CA ASN A 2 20.43 -19.63 16.03
C ASN A 2 21.90 -20.06 15.91
N TYR A 3 22.25 -21.28 16.32
CA TYR A 3 23.65 -21.70 16.48
C TYR A 3 24.47 -21.65 15.18
N TYR A 4 23.84 -21.90 14.02
CA TYR A 4 24.47 -21.77 12.70
C TYR A 4 23.96 -20.56 11.91
N SER A 5 23.49 -19.52 12.60
CA SER A 5 23.00 -18.30 11.96
C SER A 5 24.15 -17.31 11.73
N PRO A 6 24.18 -16.60 10.60
CA PRO A 6 25.11 -15.49 10.42
C PRO A 6 24.86 -14.34 11.40
N LEU A 7 23.72 -14.31 12.10
CA LEU A 7 23.39 -13.34 13.13
C LEU A 7 23.88 -13.73 14.54
N HIS A 8 24.65 -14.81 14.68
CA HIS A 8 25.17 -15.27 15.96
C HIS A 8 26.70 -15.15 16.00
N ASP A 9 27.21 -14.17 16.75
CA ASP A 9 28.63 -13.80 16.78
C ASP A 9 29.58 -14.93 17.23
N GLY A 10 29.06 -15.93 17.94
CA GLY A 10 29.83 -17.10 18.40
C GLY A 10 29.66 -18.36 17.53
N ALA A 11 29.02 -18.27 16.36
CA ALA A 11 28.82 -19.44 15.51
C ALA A 11 30.16 -19.87 14.89
N PRO A 12 30.60 -21.14 15.02
CA PRO A 12 31.84 -21.59 14.38
C PRO A 12 31.70 -21.71 12.85
N TYR A 13 30.47 -21.96 12.38
CA TYR A 13 30.08 -22.02 10.99
C TYR A 13 28.66 -21.48 10.85
N VAL A 14 28.30 -21.05 9.65
CA VAL A 14 26.95 -20.55 9.33
C VAL A 14 26.38 -21.36 8.18
N ILE A 15 25.08 -21.67 8.25
CA ILE A 15 24.36 -22.29 7.12
C ILE A 15 24.11 -21.20 6.07
N VAL A 16 24.64 -21.39 4.87
CA VAL A 16 24.46 -20.47 3.73
C VAL A 16 23.42 -20.97 2.74
N GLU A 17 23.15 -22.27 2.75
CA GLU A 17 22.15 -22.90 1.90
C GLU A 17 21.55 -24.08 2.66
N LEU A 18 20.23 -24.15 2.68
CA LEU A 18 19.47 -25.29 3.16
C LEU A 18 18.35 -25.54 2.17
N GLU A 19 18.51 -26.56 1.34
CA GLU A 19 17.48 -27.03 0.42
C GLU A 19 16.99 -28.38 0.89
N VAL A 20 15.68 -28.59 0.84
CA VAL A 20 15.06 -29.89 1.07
C VAL A 20 14.11 -30.12 -0.09
N ASN A 21 14.50 -30.99 -1.01
CA ASN A 21 13.82 -31.16 -2.29
C ASN A 21 14.21 -32.50 -2.95
N PRO A 22 13.26 -33.40 -3.27
CA PRO A 22 11.82 -33.24 -3.12
C PRO A 22 11.29 -33.66 -1.74
N PHE A 23 10.08 -33.21 -1.41
CA PHE A 23 9.25 -33.84 -0.40
C PHE A 23 8.34 -34.88 -1.06
N ALA A 24 8.18 -36.04 -0.44
CA ALA A 24 7.11 -36.97 -0.75
C ALA A 24 5.99 -36.85 0.29
N LEU A 25 4.74 -37.01 -0.16
CA LEU A 25 3.61 -37.18 0.76
C LEU A 25 3.45 -38.67 1.04
N VAL A 26 3.78 -39.10 2.25
CA VAL A 26 3.62 -40.49 2.72
C VAL A 26 2.75 -40.45 3.96
N ASP A 27 1.65 -41.21 3.97
CA ASP A 27 0.70 -41.26 5.09
C ASP A 27 0.21 -39.88 5.58
N TYR A 28 -0.04 -38.97 4.63
CA TYR A 28 -0.43 -37.58 4.87
C TYR A 28 0.62 -36.71 5.56
N GLU A 29 1.86 -37.18 5.68
CA GLU A 29 3.01 -36.43 6.17
C GLU A 29 3.97 -36.06 5.03
N MET A 30 4.56 -34.86 5.11
CA MET A 30 5.63 -34.46 4.18
C MET A 30 6.96 -35.05 4.65
N VAL A 31 7.44 -36.06 3.93
CA VAL A 31 8.72 -36.72 4.18
C VAL A 31 9.77 -36.15 3.23
N PRO A 32 10.88 -35.59 3.72
CA PRO A 32 11.97 -35.13 2.86
C PRO A 32 12.67 -36.33 2.23
N LEU A 33 12.82 -36.33 0.91
CA LEU A 33 13.51 -37.41 0.19
C LEU A 33 15.00 -37.10 -0.03
N ASP A 34 15.35 -35.83 -0.12
CA ASP A 34 16.72 -35.35 -0.28
C ASP A 34 16.89 -33.97 0.38
N GLY A 35 18.12 -33.60 0.69
CA GLY A 35 18.45 -32.29 1.22
C GLY A 35 19.91 -31.91 1.06
N LEU A 36 20.14 -30.65 0.73
CA LEU A 36 21.45 -30.02 0.66
C LEU A 36 21.60 -29.05 1.84
N CYS A 37 22.69 -29.16 2.58
CA CYS A 37 23.07 -28.17 3.58
C CYS A 37 24.51 -27.75 3.35
N ARG A 38 24.74 -26.46 3.14
CA ARG A 38 26.08 -25.89 3.00
C ARG A 38 26.41 -24.98 4.15
N PHE A 39 27.63 -25.16 4.64
CA PHE A 39 28.21 -24.34 5.69
C PHE A 39 29.31 -23.44 5.10
N ALA A 40 29.42 -22.24 5.64
CA ALA A 40 30.55 -21.35 5.42
C ALA A 40 31.13 -20.88 6.76
N LEU A 41 32.31 -20.27 6.71
CA LEU A 41 32.80 -19.50 7.84
C LEU A 41 31.86 -18.31 8.11
N PRO A 42 31.73 -17.87 9.36
CA PRO A 42 30.94 -16.69 9.69
C PRO A 42 31.43 -15.48 8.89
N PHE A 43 30.47 -14.74 8.33
CA PHE A 43 30.71 -13.47 7.67
C PHE A 43 29.95 -12.38 8.41
N LYS A 44 30.48 -11.15 8.38
CA LYS A 44 29.78 -10.02 8.98
C LYS A 44 28.45 -9.82 8.26
N THR A 45 27.36 -9.88 9.02
CA THR A 45 26.05 -9.48 8.53
C THR A 45 25.99 -7.96 8.35
N ARG A 46 24.90 -7.51 7.72
CA ARG A 46 24.62 -6.11 7.45
C ARG A 46 24.88 -5.22 8.68
N VAL A 47 25.65 -4.16 8.47
CA VAL A 47 25.89 -3.13 9.49
C VAL A 47 24.55 -2.49 9.84
N SER A 48 24.30 -2.28 11.14
CA SER A 48 23.09 -1.60 11.58
C SER A 48 23.04 -0.19 11.00
N ARG A 49 21.89 0.17 10.45
CA ARG A 49 21.63 1.53 9.96
C ARG A 49 20.94 2.32 11.05
N GLY A 50 21.26 3.61 11.13
CA GLY A 50 20.53 4.56 11.96
C GLY A 50 19.14 4.84 11.40
N ILE A 51 18.21 3.88 11.45
CA ILE A 51 16.86 4.00 10.88
C ILE A 51 16.06 5.14 11.53
N GLU A 52 16.43 5.59 12.72
CA GLU A 52 15.88 6.80 13.35
C GLU A 52 16.05 8.05 12.48
N ARG A 53 17.10 8.10 11.65
CA ARG A 53 17.38 9.21 10.73
C ARG A 53 16.37 9.28 9.59
N ILE A 54 15.58 8.23 9.32
CA ILE A 54 14.40 8.34 8.43
C ILE A 54 13.46 9.44 8.93
N GLY A 55 13.35 9.65 10.25
CA GLY A 55 12.59 10.76 10.82
C GLY A 55 13.09 12.12 10.34
N LYS A 56 14.40 12.30 10.18
CA LYS A 56 15.01 13.53 9.64
C LYS A 56 14.78 13.72 8.14
N MET A 57 14.48 12.65 7.42
CA MET A 57 14.09 12.71 6.02
C MET A 57 12.62 13.08 5.85
N LEU A 58 11.75 12.56 6.73
CA LEU A 58 10.31 12.74 6.64
C LEU A 58 9.82 13.98 7.40
N HIS A 59 10.55 14.44 8.41
CA HIS A 59 10.25 15.61 9.24
C HIS A 59 11.50 16.47 9.50
N PRO A 60 12.17 16.99 8.45
CA PRO A 60 13.36 17.82 8.63
C PRO A 60 13.01 19.20 9.18
N ASP A 61 13.89 19.75 10.03
CA ASP A 61 13.86 21.17 10.40
C ASP A 61 14.64 21.99 9.38
N HIS A 62 15.76 21.46 8.84
CA HIS A 62 16.59 22.12 7.83
C HIS A 62 16.86 21.24 6.59
N VAL A 63 16.68 21.81 5.39
CA VAL A 63 16.86 21.12 4.10
C VAL A 63 17.91 21.80 3.23
N ALA A 64 18.88 21.03 2.73
CA ALA A 64 19.81 21.46 1.70
C ALA A 64 19.48 20.81 0.35
N ILE A 65 19.52 21.56 -0.76
CA ILE A 65 19.27 21.04 -2.10
C ILE A 65 20.43 21.35 -3.03
N ILE A 66 20.99 20.32 -3.66
CA ILE A 66 22.09 20.40 -4.64
C ILE A 66 21.54 20.04 -6.02
N GLY A 67 21.98 20.77 -7.05
CA GLY A 67 21.55 20.54 -8.44
C GLY A 67 20.35 21.38 -8.88
N VAL A 68 20.05 22.48 -8.19
CA VAL A 68 18.99 23.42 -8.59
C VAL A 68 19.52 24.37 -9.66
N SER A 69 18.88 24.40 -10.83
CA SER A 69 19.21 25.40 -11.85
C SER A 69 18.54 26.76 -11.56
N ALA A 70 19.31 27.84 -11.69
CA ALA A 70 18.80 29.21 -11.56
C ALA A 70 18.03 29.69 -12.80
N THR A 71 18.32 29.12 -13.99
CA THR A 71 17.86 29.64 -15.28
C THR A 71 16.81 28.77 -15.95
N LYS A 72 16.93 27.43 -15.85
CA LYS A 72 16.01 26.48 -16.51
C LYS A 72 15.28 25.61 -15.50
N LEU A 73 14.15 25.06 -15.92
CA LEU A 73 13.53 23.95 -15.19
C LEU A 73 14.39 22.70 -15.37
N ASN A 74 14.85 22.14 -14.25
CA ASN A 74 15.50 20.84 -14.15
C ASN A 74 14.94 20.11 -12.91
N PHE A 75 15.41 18.89 -12.63
CA PHE A 75 14.91 18.11 -11.49
C PHE A 75 15.05 18.88 -10.18
N GLY A 76 16.23 19.41 -9.84
CA GLY A 76 16.43 20.22 -8.64
C GLY A 76 15.50 21.45 -8.57
N ARG A 77 15.23 22.12 -9.70
CA ARG A 77 14.31 23.26 -9.76
C ARG A 77 12.86 22.85 -9.48
N ASN A 78 12.41 21.71 -9.98
CA ASN A 78 11.08 21.18 -9.70
C ASN A 78 10.95 20.75 -8.23
N ILE A 79 11.98 20.09 -7.68
CA ILE A 79 12.04 19.70 -6.26
C ILE A 79 11.90 20.93 -5.37
N LEU A 80 12.71 21.97 -5.60
CA LEU A 80 12.62 23.22 -4.85
C LEU A 80 11.20 23.82 -4.92
N GLN A 81 10.59 23.87 -6.10
CA GLN A 81 9.22 24.39 -6.24
C GLN A 81 8.18 23.54 -5.51
N ASN A 82 8.31 22.21 -5.55
CA ASN A 82 7.40 21.29 -4.89
C ASN A 82 7.51 21.38 -3.36
N MET A 83 8.73 21.50 -2.82
CA MET A 83 8.97 21.77 -1.39
C MET A 83 8.31 23.07 -0.93
N LEU A 84 8.47 24.15 -1.70
CA LEU A 84 7.83 25.44 -1.39
C LEU A 84 6.30 25.34 -1.42
N LYS A 85 5.74 24.61 -2.38
CA LYS A 85 4.28 24.38 -2.49
C LYS A 85 3.73 23.43 -1.42
N ALA A 86 4.56 22.51 -0.93
CA ALA A 86 4.24 21.69 0.24
C ALA A 86 4.23 22.53 1.54
N GLY A 87 4.73 23.77 1.49
CA GLY A 87 4.72 24.71 2.60
C GLY A 87 5.95 24.64 3.49
N PHE A 88 7.06 24.09 2.99
CA PHE A 88 8.32 24.07 3.73
C PHE A 88 8.87 25.50 3.87
N PRO A 89 9.32 25.95 5.06
CA PRO A 89 9.77 27.33 5.28
C PRO A 89 11.03 27.66 4.48
N LYS A 90 11.04 28.79 3.77
CA LYS A 90 12.15 29.21 2.90
C LYS A 90 13.44 29.44 3.67
N GLU A 91 13.31 30.04 4.85
CA GLU A 91 14.38 30.35 5.80
C GLU A 91 15.10 29.09 6.31
N ASN A 92 14.42 27.94 6.25
CA ASN A 92 14.96 26.65 6.65
C ASN A 92 15.48 25.83 5.46
N MET A 93 15.52 26.43 4.27
CA MET A 93 16.05 25.81 3.07
C MET A 93 17.34 26.48 2.65
N THR A 94 18.27 25.70 2.11
CA THR A 94 19.50 26.23 1.49
C THR A 94 19.76 25.51 0.18
N VAL A 95 20.07 26.28 -0.86
CA VAL A 95 20.43 25.74 -2.17
C VAL A 95 21.94 25.86 -2.37
N VAL A 96 22.60 24.79 -2.80
CA VAL A 96 24.02 24.86 -3.19
C VAL A 96 24.08 25.29 -4.66
N SER A 97 24.59 26.49 -4.90
CA SER A 97 24.76 27.08 -6.23
C SER A 97 26.04 27.93 -6.27
N PRO A 98 27.02 27.62 -7.15
CA PRO A 98 28.28 28.36 -7.21
C PRO A 98 28.14 29.85 -7.55
N SER A 99 27.08 30.23 -8.27
CA SER A 99 26.93 31.56 -8.85
C SER A 99 25.71 32.35 -8.36
N ALA A 100 24.64 31.68 -7.95
CA ALA A 100 23.44 32.34 -7.48
C ALA A 100 23.56 32.72 -5.99
N LYS A 101 22.98 33.87 -5.61
CA LYS A 101 22.78 34.25 -4.20
C LYS A 101 21.42 33.81 -3.67
N GLU A 102 20.44 33.68 -4.56
CA GLU A 102 19.08 33.31 -4.24
C GLU A 102 18.41 32.65 -5.45
N ILE A 103 17.59 31.62 -5.21
CA ILE A 103 16.78 30.96 -6.23
C ILE A 103 15.35 30.76 -5.69
N ALA A 104 14.35 31.39 -6.32
CA ALA A 104 12.94 31.41 -5.87
C ALA A 104 12.70 31.85 -4.41
N GLY A 105 13.45 32.83 -3.91
CA GLY A 105 13.33 33.29 -2.52
C GLY A 105 14.10 32.45 -1.51
N VAL A 106 14.83 31.42 -1.94
CA VAL A 106 15.64 30.58 -1.04
C VAL A 106 17.11 30.95 -1.20
N SER A 107 17.79 31.14 -0.08
CA SER A 107 19.20 31.52 -0.03
C SER A 107 20.10 30.45 -0.63
N CYS A 108 21.15 30.91 -1.33
CA CYS A 108 22.14 30.03 -1.92
C CYS A 108 23.49 30.15 -1.21
N VAL A 109 24.19 29.03 -1.10
CA VAL A 109 25.61 28.96 -0.73
C VAL A 109 26.43 28.47 -1.92
N GLY A 110 27.65 28.98 -2.05
CA GLY A 110 28.52 28.66 -3.19
C GLY A 110 28.98 27.21 -3.26
N ASP A 111 29.03 26.53 -2.12
CA ASP A 111 29.62 25.19 -2.00
C ASP A 111 29.04 24.42 -0.81
N ILE A 112 29.04 23.08 -0.91
CA ILE A 112 28.53 22.17 0.13
C ILE A 112 29.27 22.32 1.47
N THR A 113 30.53 22.73 1.48
CA THR A 113 31.32 22.95 2.71
C THR A 113 30.73 24.00 3.64
N ARG A 114 29.81 24.85 3.13
CA ARG A 114 29.06 25.85 3.90
C ARG A 114 27.84 25.27 4.61
N ILE A 115 27.46 24.03 4.31
CA ILE A 115 26.43 23.28 5.02
C ILE A 115 27.10 22.59 6.21
N ALA A 116 26.59 22.81 7.42
CA ALA A 116 27.19 22.22 8.63
C ALA A 116 26.64 20.80 8.90
N ASN A 117 25.32 20.68 9.08
CA ASN A 117 24.63 19.42 9.35
C ASN A 117 23.14 19.58 9.04
N ALA A 118 22.73 19.32 7.80
CA ALA A 118 21.32 19.37 7.40
C ALA A 118 20.57 18.12 7.90
N ASP A 119 19.30 18.26 8.27
CA ASP A 119 18.47 17.08 8.56
C ASP A 119 18.27 16.24 7.30
N LEU A 120 17.98 16.93 6.19
CA LEU A 120 17.81 16.34 4.87
C LEU A 120 18.64 17.08 3.81
N MET A 121 19.46 16.34 3.07
CA MET A 121 20.12 16.81 1.87
C MET A 121 19.58 16.10 0.62
N ILE A 122 19.13 16.84 -0.38
CA ILE A 122 18.61 16.30 -1.64
C ILE A 122 19.63 16.57 -2.75
N ILE A 123 20.09 15.50 -3.41
CA ILE A 123 21.11 15.55 -4.46
C ILE A 123 20.46 15.23 -5.80
N ALA A 124 20.37 16.24 -6.66
CA ALA A 124 19.78 16.15 -8.00
C ALA A 124 20.79 16.59 -9.09
N VAL A 125 22.00 16.02 -9.05
CA VAL A 125 23.08 16.27 -10.02
C VAL A 125 23.29 15.05 -10.94
N GLU A 126 24.14 15.15 -11.95
CA GLU A 126 24.51 14.00 -12.77
C GLU A 126 25.33 12.98 -11.96
N SER A 127 25.20 11.69 -12.28
CA SER A 127 25.81 10.60 -11.50
C SER A 127 27.32 10.72 -11.35
N SER A 128 28.01 11.28 -12.35
CA SER A 128 29.46 11.53 -12.33
C SER A 128 29.94 12.40 -11.17
N HIS A 129 29.08 13.27 -10.62
CA HIS A 129 29.43 14.19 -9.53
C HIS A 129 29.03 13.66 -8.14
N VAL A 130 28.29 12.54 -8.07
CA VAL A 130 27.72 12.08 -6.80
C VAL A 130 28.77 11.46 -5.89
N THR A 131 29.78 10.78 -6.45
CA THR A 131 30.82 10.12 -5.66
C THR A 131 31.59 11.10 -4.76
N ASP A 132 31.97 12.26 -5.30
CA ASP A 132 32.71 13.30 -4.56
C ASP A 132 31.84 13.97 -3.49
N LEU A 133 30.56 14.20 -3.80
CA LEU A 133 29.60 14.73 -2.84
C LEU A 133 29.40 13.79 -1.66
N ILE A 134 29.35 12.47 -1.91
CA ILE A 134 29.18 11.47 -0.86
C ILE A 134 30.37 11.45 0.09
N ASP A 135 31.60 11.58 -0.40
CA ASP A 135 32.79 11.69 0.45
C ASP A 135 32.69 12.92 1.35
N GLU A 136 32.40 14.09 0.78
CA GLU A 136 32.28 15.33 1.54
C GLU A 136 31.17 15.25 2.60
N ILE A 137 30.04 14.60 2.29
CA ILE A 137 28.93 14.40 3.23
C ILE A 137 29.33 13.46 4.38
N ILE A 138 29.93 12.32 4.06
CA ILE A 138 30.27 11.29 5.04
C ILE A 138 31.42 11.73 5.94
N ASP A 139 32.47 12.31 5.37
CA ASP A 139 33.69 12.63 6.10
C ASP A 139 33.52 13.86 7.00
N ASN A 140 32.63 14.79 6.62
CA ASN A 140 32.36 15.99 7.39
C ASN A 140 30.96 16.02 8.04
N GLN A 141 30.23 14.90 8.03
CA GLN A 141 28.87 14.76 8.62
C GLN A 141 27.91 15.88 8.21
N ARG A 142 27.88 16.21 6.91
CA ARG A 142 27.13 17.36 6.37
C ARG A 142 25.61 17.20 6.43
N ALA A 143 25.12 15.98 6.60
CA ALA A 143 23.69 15.69 6.70
C ALA A 143 23.42 14.47 7.58
N GLN A 144 22.19 14.34 8.09
CA GLN A 144 21.70 13.14 8.76
C GLN A 144 21.06 12.15 7.78
N SER A 145 20.33 12.68 6.81
CA SER A 145 19.65 11.93 5.76
C SER A 145 19.90 12.53 4.39
N VAL A 146 20.05 11.67 3.38
CA VAL A 146 20.34 12.06 2.00
C VAL A 146 19.38 11.38 1.04
N ILE A 147 18.82 12.14 0.10
CA ILE A 147 18.06 11.62 -1.04
C ILE A 147 18.91 11.73 -2.30
N LEU A 148 19.24 10.59 -2.90
CA LEU A 148 19.97 10.48 -4.16
C LEU A 148 18.97 10.30 -5.31
N VAL A 149 18.69 11.38 -6.03
CA VAL A 149 17.71 11.37 -7.13
C VAL A 149 18.30 10.74 -8.40
N SER A 150 19.59 10.93 -8.63
CA SER A 150 20.30 10.55 -9.85
C SER A 150 20.21 9.04 -10.15
N GLY A 151 19.87 8.69 -11.38
CA GLY A 151 20.06 7.34 -11.92
C GLY A 151 21.45 7.15 -12.53
N GLY A 152 21.72 5.96 -13.08
CA GLY A 152 23.05 5.61 -13.61
C GLY A 152 24.01 5.17 -12.50
N MET A 153 23.48 4.48 -11.49
CA MET A 153 24.18 3.95 -10.32
C MET A 153 23.75 2.50 -10.06
N GLY A 154 24.04 1.63 -11.03
CA GLY A 154 23.91 0.19 -10.91
C GLY A 154 22.83 -0.44 -11.79
N GLU A 155 22.06 0.36 -12.53
CA GLU A 155 21.02 -0.14 -13.45
C GLU A 155 21.62 -0.70 -14.75
N THR A 156 22.84 -0.28 -15.09
CA THR A 156 23.58 -0.76 -16.27
C THR A 156 24.89 -1.41 -15.85
N VAL A 157 25.45 -2.26 -16.71
CA VAL A 157 26.75 -2.92 -16.46
C VAL A 157 27.86 -1.89 -16.21
N GLU A 158 27.86 -0.79 -16.94
CA GLU A 158 28.86 0.29 -16.83
C GLU A 158 28.75 1.08 -15.52
N SER A 159 27.57 1.11 -14.90
CA SER A 159 27.33 1.87 -13.66
C SER A 159 27.45 1.04 -12.39
N GLN A 160 27.61 -0.28 -12.49
CA GLN A 160 27.72 -1.20 -11.35
C GLN A 160 28.95 -0.94 -10.49
N GLU A 161 30.11 -0.69 -11.09
CA GLU A 161 31.35 -0.42 -10.35
C GLU A 161 31.21 0.84 -9.49
N GLN A 162 30.73 1.93 -10.10
CA GLN A 162 30.50 3.19 -9.38
C GLN A 162 29.47 3.01 -8.25
N ALA A 163 28.39 2.27 -8.49
CA ALA A 163 27.39 1.96 -7.47
C ALA A 163 28.01 1.20 -6.29
N GLY A 164 28.83 0.17 -6.57
CA GLY A 164 29.55 -0.60 -5.56
C GLY A 164 30.47 0.28 -4.71
N MET A 165 31.23 1.18 -5.33
CA MET A 165 32.09 2.13 -4.61
C MET A 165 31.30 3.03 -3.65
N VAL A 166 30.13 3.53 -4.09
CA VAL A 166 29.25 4.35 -3.26
C VAL A 166 28.67 3.54 -2.10
N ILE A 167 28.15 2.34 -2.38
CA ILE A 167 27.59 1.44 -1.36
C ILE A 167 28.65 1.13 -0.29
N ASP A 168 29.87 0.80 -0.70
CA ASP A 168 30.98 0.51 0.22
C ASP A 168 31.33 1.69 1.11
N LYS A 169 31.31 2.92 0.58
CA LYS A 169 31.51 4.15 1.36
C LYS A 169 30.42 4.32 2.42
N ILE A 170 29.16 4.10 2.05
CA ILE A 170 28.02 4.21 2.97
C ILE A 170 28.11 3.13 4.07
N ILE A 171 28.39 1.87 3.72
CA ILE A 171 28.57 0.78 4.68
C ILE A 171 29.72 1.07 5.67
N ARG A 172 30.84 1.62 5.17
CA ARG A 172 31.95 2.05 6.05
C ARG A 172 31.52 3.16 6.99
N ALA A 173 30.70 4.11 6.54
CA ALA A 173 30.19 5.18 7.39
C ALA A 173 29.31 4.63 8.53
N HIS A 174 28.42 3.68 8.23
CA HIS A 174 27.58 3.00 9.24
C HIS A 174 28.39 2.23 10.28
N SER A 175 29.61 1.81 9.94
CA SER A 175 30.48 1.06 10.85
C SER A 175 31.24 1.93 11.86
N ARG A 176 31.15 3.27 11.76
CA ARG A 176 31.77 4.22 12.70
C ARG A 176 30.95 4.29 13.99
N ASP A 177 31.57 4.62 15.13
CA ASP A 177 30.91 4.65 16.45
C ASP A 177 29.66 5.55 16.51
N GLN A 178 29.67 6.67 15.77
CA GLN A 178 28.54 7.61 15.70
C GLN A 178 27.52 7.28 14.59
N GLY A 179 27.75 6.22 13.81
CA GLY A 179 27.01 5.89 12.60
C GLY A 179 27.20 6.90 11.46
N GLY A 180 26.81 6.49 10.25
CA GLY A 180 26.85 7.32 9.04
C GLY A 180 25.48 7.88 8.66
N PRO A 181 25.40 8.96 7.85
CA PRO A 181 24.13 9.41 7.29
C PRO A 181 23.42 8.25 6.58
N VAL A 182 22.08 8.30 6.56
CA VAL A 182 21.29 7.32 5.80
C VAL A 182 20.99 7.86 4.40
N PHE A 183 21.02 6.97 3.41
CA PHE A 183 20.77 7.32 2.02
C PHE A 183 19.51 6.64 1.47
N LEU A 184 18.64 7.41 0.82
CA LEU A 184 17.51 6.90 0.02
C LEU A 184 17.84 7.03 -1.47
N GLY A 185 17.59 5.98 -2.26
CA GLY A 185 17.95 5.91 -3.68
C GLY A 185 19.20 5.06 -3.93
N GLY A 186 20.02 5.28 -4.97
CA GLY A 186 19.85 6.18 -6.12
C GLY A 186 18.64 5.87 -7.01
N ASN A 187 18.46 6.62 -8.10
CA ASN A 187 17.35 6.48 -9.04
C ASN A 187 15.98 6.46 -8.37
N CYS A 188 15.72 7.47 -7.55
CA CYS A 188 14.44 7.60 -6.84
C CYS A 188 13.77 8.94 -7.15
N LEU A 189 12.46 9.01 -6.90
CA LEU A 189 11.76 10.30 -6.84
C LEU A 189 11.98 11.01 -5.50
N GLY A 190 12.46 10.29 -4.49
CA GLY A 190 12.59 10.75 -3.11
C GLY A 190 11.33 10.47 -2.29
N VAL A 191 10.91 11.46 -1.49
CA VAL A 191 9.81 11.33 -0.53
C VAL A 191 8.76 12.44 -0.64
N ILE A 192 7.53 12.09 -0.29
CA ILE A 192 6.48 13.03 0.12
C ILE A 192 6.15 12.72 1.59
N SER A 193 6.15 13.74 2.43
CA SER A 193 5.69 13.69 3.82
C SER A 193 4.73 14.84 4.04
N ARG A 194 3.45 14.53 4.27
CA ARG A 194 2.41 15.55 4.43
C ARG A 194 2.57 16.32 5.74
N SER A 195 2.89 15.62 6.82
CA SER A 195 3.13 16.17 8.15
C SER A 195 4.46 16.95 8.22
N GLY A 196 5.51 16.47 7.58
CA GLY A 196 6.80 17.17 7.49
C GLY A 196 6.88 18.23 6.39
N LYS A 197 5.81 18.46 5.63
CA LYS A 197 5.76 19.40 4.50
C LYS A 197 6.86 19.17 3.44
N VAL A 198 7.22 17.91 3.22
CA VAL A 198 8.24 17.51 2.24
C VAL A 198 7.54 17.00 0.98
N ASP A 199 7.95 17.52 -0.18
CA ASP A 199 7.61 16.97 -1.51
C ASP A 199 8.87 17.06 -2.36
N SER A 200 9.74 16.07 -2.20
CA SER A 200 11.04 16.04 -2.88
C SER A 200 10.94 15.45 -4.29
N PHE A 201 9.75 15.21 -4.81
CA PHE A 201 9.57 14.66 -6.15
C PHE A 201 9.93 15.72 -7.18
N PHE A 202 10.59 15.32 -8.27
CA PHE A 202 10.95 16.24 -9.36
C PHE A 202 9.88 16.36 -10.46
N THR A 203 8.74 15.67 -10.31
CA THR A 203 7.61 15.79 -11.24
C THR A 203 6.90 17.11 -11.04
N PRO A 204 6.67 17.91 -12.10
CA PRO A 204 5.91 19.14 -11.97
C PRO A 204 4.46 18.83 -11.61
N GLU A 205 3.84 19.72 -10.84
CA GLU A 205 2.46 19.57 -10.40
C GLU A 205 1.44 19.52 -11.55
N SER A 206 1.77 20.10 -12.72
CA SER A 206 0.92 20.03 -13.90
C SER A 206 0.75 18.61 -14.44
N SER A 207 1.74 17.73 -14.26
CA SER A 207 1.67 16.33 -14.68
C SER A 207 1.25 15.39 -13.55
N SER A 208 1.40 15.82 -12.31
CA SER A 208 1.01 15.06 -11.13
C SER A 208 0.46 15.99 -10.05
N PRO A 209 -0.81 16.42 -10.18
CA PRO A 209 -1.44 17.31 -9.20
C PRO A 209 -1.45 16.66 -7.82
N ARG A 210 -1.11 17.43 -6.79
CA ARG A 210 -1.25 17.00 -5.40
C ARG A 210 -2.56 17.55 -4.84
N ARG A 211 -3.31 16.73 -4.11
CA ARG A 211 -4.55 17.10 -3.42
C ARG A 211 -4.22 17.68 -2.04
N ARG A 212 -3.42 18.75 -2.00
CA ARG A 212 -2.87 19.32 -0.75
C ARG A 212 -3.94 19.94 0.15
N GLU A 213 -5.08 20.29 -0.40
CA GLU A 213 -6.26 20.80 0.29
C GLU A 213 -7.02 19.71 1.06
N LYS A 214 -6.86 18.44 0.68
CA LYS A 214 -7.48 17.32 1.38
C LYS A 214 -6.65 16.89 2.58
N MET A 215 -7.36 16.35 3.57
CA MET A 215 -6.72 15.59 4.65
C MET A 215 -5.89 14.45 4.05
N PRO A 216 -4.68 14.21 4.56
CA PRO A 216 -3.86 13.12 4.07
C PRO A 216 -4.54 11.78 4.37
N SER A 217 -4.47 10.86 3.43
CA SER A 217 -4.89 9.49 3.63
C SER A 217 -3.99 8.80 4.66
N PRO A 218 -4.51 7.95 5.55
CA PRO A 218 -3.72 7.22 6.56
C PRO A 218 -2.91 6.06 5.96
N VAL A 219 -2.36 6.28 4.77
CA VAL A 219 -1.57 5.35 3.96
C VAL A 219 -0.14 5.88 3.84
N ALA A 220 0.83 5.01 4.04
CA ALA A 220 2.18 5.17 3.53
C ALA A 220 2.37 4.29 2.28
N LEU A 221 2.84 4.88 1.19
CA LEU A 221 3.18 4.16 -0.04
C LEU A 221 4.71 4.04 -0.15
N ILE A 222 5.23 2.81 -0.18
CA ILE A 222 6.66 2.52 -0.34
C ILE A 222 6.86 1.80 -1.67
N SER A 223 7.78 2.26 -2.50
CA SER A 223 7.96 1.68 -3.84
C SER A 223 9.40 1.68 -4.32
N GLN A 224 9.85 0.57 -4.88
CA GLN A 224 11.08 0.54 -5.70
C GLN A 224 10.92 1.29 -7.03
N SER A 225 9.70 1.34 -7.59
CA SER A 225 9.42 2.06 -8.85
C SER A 225 8.80 3.43 -8.59
N GLY A 226 9.50 4.49 -9.02
CA GLY A 226 8.99 5.86 -8.93
C GLY A 226 7.71 6.07 -9.74
N ALA A 227 7.69 5.56 -10.98
CA ALA A 227 6.52 5.66 -11.85
C ALA A 227 5.30 4.92 -11.28
N PHE A 228 5.50 3.73 -10.71
CA PHE A 228 4.44 3.02 -9.99
C PHE A 228 3.87 3.89 -8.88
N SER A 229 4.74 4.51 -8.08
CA SER A 229 4.31 5.31 -6.95
C SER A 229 3.46 6.52 -7.37
N LEU A 230 3.88 7.24 -8.42
CA LEU A 230 3.11 8.36 -8.98
C LEU A 230 1.71 7.92 -9.44
N VAL A 231 1.61 6.80 -10.16
CA VAL A 231 0.33 6.31 -10.67
C VAL A 231 -0.56 5.81 -9.54
N ARG A 232 -0.02 5.13 -8.52
CA ARG A 232 -0.84 4.62 -7.41
C ARG A 232 -1.33 5.72 -6.49
N MET A 233 -0.54 6.76 -6.28
CA MET A 233 -0.97 7.92 -5.52
C MET A 233 -2.24 8.55 -6.10
N THR A 234 -2.37 8.64 -7.43
CA THR A 234 -3.57 9.22 -8.06
C THR A 234 -4.80 8.32 -7.93
N ARG A 235 -4.61 6.99 -7.83
CA ARG A 235 -5.68 5.99 -7.67
C ARG A 235 -6.22 5.85 -6.24
N LEU A 236 -5.58 6.47 -5.26
CA LEU A 236 -6.03 6.44 -3.86
C LEU A 236 -7.24 7.36 -3.67
N VAL A 237 -8.39 6.79 -3.32
CA VAL A 237 -9.66 7.52 -3.23
C VAL A 237 -9.73 8.45 -2.02
N SER A 238 -9.10 8.05 -0.91
CA SER A 238 -9.06 8.79 0.36
C SER A 238 -8.17 10.05 0.36
N GLY A 239 -7.70 10.50 -0.81
CA GLY A 239 -6.72 11.59 -0.94
C GLY A 239 -5.28 11.11 -1.09
N ASP A 240 -4.34 12.05 -1.09
CA ASP A 240 -2.91 11.74 -1.19
C ASP A 240 -2.42 11.01 0.08
N PRO A 241 -1.46 10.07 -0.03
CA PRO A 241 -0.93 9.35 1.12
C PRO A 241 -0.21 10.31 2.08
N SER A 242 -0.23 9.99 3.38
CA SER A 242 0.53 10.73 4.41
C SER A 242 2.03 10.68 4.12
N TYR A 243 2.51 9.52 3.68
CA TYR A 243 3.88 9.31 3.25
C TYR A 243 3.94 8.63 1.88
N ASN A 244 4.83 9.09 1.01
CA ASN A 244 5.20 8.40 -0.22
C ASN A 244 6.71 8.30 -0.29
N ILE A 245 7.28 7.10 -0.24
CA ILE A 245 8.73 6.87 -0.17
C ILE A 245 9.12 6.00 -1.37
N THR A 246 9.98 6.55 -2.23
CA THR A 246 10.55 5.78 -3.33
C THR A 246 11.99 5.40 -3.00
N VAL A 247 12.25 4.10 -2.87
CA VAL A 247 13.55 3.60 -2.40
C VAL A 247 14.56 3.40 -3.53
N GLY A 248 14.10 3.43 -4.80
CA GLY A 248 14.94 3.27 -5.99
C GLY A 248 15.81 2.01 -5.91
N ASN A 249 17.11 2.18 -6.17
CA ASN A 249 18.07 1.08 -6.21
C ASN A 249 18.39 0.47 -4.83
N GLN A 250 17.93 1.09 -3.73
CA GLN A 250 18.24 0.66 -2.36
C GLN A 250 19.74 0.53 -2.09
N MET A 251 20.52 1.56 -2.45
CA MET A 251 21.97 1.61 -2.18
C MET A 251 22.27 1.62 -0.68
N ASP A 252 21.33 2.11 0.12
CA ASP A 252 21.38 2.03 1.58
C ASP A 252 20.00 1.68 2.14
N LEU A 253 19.11 2.65 2.39
CA LEU A 253 17.80 2.37 2.95
C LEU A 253 16.97 1.44 2.06
N THR A 254 16.29 0.49 2.71
CA THR A 254 15.48 -0.54 2.06
C THR A 254 14.01 -0.38 2.37
N ILE A 255 13.17 -1.13 1.67
CA ILE A 255 11.75 -1.28 2.01
C ILE A 255 11.58 -1.70 3.47
N GLY A 256 12.40 -2.65 3.95
CA GLY A 256 12.30 -3.14 5.32
C GLY A 256 12.58 -2.05 6.36
N ASP A 257 13.58 -1.20 6.11
CA ASP A 257 13.90 -0.08 7.01
C ASP A 257 12.73 0.93 7.06
N CYS A 258 12.17 1.26 5.90
CA CYS A 258 11.02 2.16 5.79
C CYS A 258 9.80 1.61 6.53
N ILE A 259 9.47 0.32 6.35
CA ILE A 259 8.37 -0.34 7.09
C ILE A 259 8.66 -0.32 8.59
N ALA A 260 9.90 -0.59 9.01
CA ALA A 260 10.27 -0.67 10.42
C ALA A 260 10.13 0.68 11.15
N TRP A 261 10.42 1.78 10.46
CA TRP A 261 10.19 3.14 10.97
C TRP A 261 8.70 3.49 10.97
N LEU A 262 7.98 3.22 9.86
CA LEU A 262 6.55 3.51 9.71
C LEU A 262 5.65 2.64 10.61
N ALA A 263 6.17 1.54 11.14
CA ALA A 263 5.47 0.72 12.14
C ALA A 263 5.04 1.53 13.37
N ASP A 264 5.82 2.55 13.73
CA ASP A 264 5.60 3.39 14.91
C ASP A 264 4.97 4.75 14.57
N ALA A 265 4.60 5.00 13.31
CA ALA A 265 4.00 6.27 12.88
C ALA A 265 2.49 6.31 13.20
N ASP A 266 2.03 7.24 14.03
CA ASP A 266 0.65 7.28 14.52
C ASP A 266 -0.40 7.80 13.52
N ASP A 267 0.04 8.55 12.50
CA ASP A 267 -0.82 9.19 11.50
C ASP A 267 -1.26 8.26 10.35
N ILE A 268 -0.76 7.03 10.32
CA ILE A 268 -1.12 6.00 9.33
C ILE A 268 -1.65 4.72 9.97
N GLY A 269 -2.52 4.02 9.25
CA GLY A 269 -2.97 2.66 9.58
C GLY A 269 -2.60 1.63 8.51
N VAL A 270 -2.11 2.08 7.36
CA VAL A 270 -1.88 1.23 6.19
C VAL A 270 -0.51 1.52 5.59
N ILE A 271 0.24 0.47 5.26
CA ILE A 271 1.51 0.53 4.53
C ILE A 271 1.33 -0.27 3.23
N ALA A 272 1.32 0.41 2.10
CA ALA A 272 1.22 -0.18 0.78
C ALA A 272 2.60 -0.23 0.13
N VAL A 273 3.00 -1.39 -0.39
CA VAL A 273 4.38 -1.67 -0.81
C VAL A 273 4.42 -2.24 -2.22
N TYR A 274 5.28 -1.69 -3.06
CA TYR A 274 5.68 -2.30 -4.33
C TYR A 274 7.14 -2.73 -4.27
N VAL A 275 7.36 -4.02 -4.55
CA VAL A 275 8.68 -4.64 -4.51
C VAL A 275 8.93 -5.52 -5.73
N GLU A 276 10.08 -5.33 -6.35
CA GLU A 276 10.63 -6.08 -7.46
C GLU A 276 11.59 -7.16 -6.95
N GLY A 277 12.42 -6.81 -5.98
CA GLY A 277 13.40 -7.73 -5.39
C GLY A 277 13.96 -7.24 -4.07
N PHE A 278 14.79 -8.08 -3.46
CA PHE A 278 15.45 -7.82 -2.19
C PHE A 278 16.95 -8.06 -2.38
N GLN A 279 17.78 -7.25 -1.73
CA GLN A 279 19.20 -7.60 -1.56
C GLN A 279 19.32 -8.76 -0.57
N ASP A 280 20.53 -9.31 -0.43
CA ASP A 280 20.78 -10.38 0.52
C ASP A 280 20.33 -9.97 1.94
N LEU A 281 19.64 -10.89 2.62
CA LEU A 281 18.99 -10.72 3.93
C LEU A 281 17.85 -9.67 4.01
N ASP A 282 17.59 -8.87 2.96
CA ASP A 282 16.55 -7.82 2.99
C ASP A 282 15.14 -8.37 3.04
N GLY A 283 14.89 -9.50 2.37
CA GLY A 283 13.59 -10.16 2.44
C GLY A 283 13.25 -10.59 3.86
N LEU A 284 14.26 -11.08 4.61
CA LEU A 284 14.10 -11.45 6.02
C LEU A 284 13.89 -10.22 6.89
N HIS A 285 14.63 -9.14 6.66
CA HIS A 285 14.45 -7.88 7.37
C HIS A 285 13.05 -7.29 7.13
N ALA A 286 12.58 -7.27 5.88
CA ALA A 286 11.23 -6.86 5.51
C ALA A 286 10.17 -7.71 6.21
N CYS A 287 10.34 -9.04 6.28
CA CYS A 287 9.43 -9.90 7.03
C CYS A 287 9.38 -9.54 8.52
N ARG A 288 10.52 -9.21 9.15
CA ARG A 288 10.55 -8.75 10.56
C ARG A 288 9.85 -7.41 10.72
N ALA A 289 10.09 -6.47 9.81
CA ALA A 289 9.45 -5.16 9.80
C ALA A 289 7.92 -5.26 9.61
N ILE A 290 7.46 -6.14 8.72
CA ILE A 290 6.02 -6.40 8.52
C ILE A 290 5.39 -6.95 9.80
N ARG A 291 6.03 -7.92 10.47
CA ARG A 291 5.54 -8.45 11.75
C ARG A 291 5.41 -7.35 12.81
N LYS A 292 6.42 -6.47 12.90
CA LYS A 292 6.40 -5.32 13.80
C LYS A 292 5.22 -4.39 13.47
N ALA A 293 5.08 -3.99 12.20
CA ALA A 293 4.01 -3.10 11.76
C ALA A 293 2.61 -3.69 12.06
N VAL A 294 2.42 -4.97 11.77
CA VAL A 294 1.16 -5.69 12.08
C VAL A 294 0.90 -5.74 13.58
N ALA A 295 1.92 -6.01 14.41
CA ALA A 295 1.80 -5.99 15.86
C ALA A 295 1.45 -4.59 16.40
N SER A 296 1.93 -3.53 15.74
CA SER A 296 1.56 -2.13 16.00
C SER A 296 0.20 -1.73 15.40
N GLY A 297 -0.60 -2.69 14.91
CA GLY A 297 -1.94 -2.46 14.39
C GLY A 297 -1.99 -1.89 12.96
N LYS A 298 -0.88 -1.93 12.21
CA LYS A 298 -0.85 -1.52 10.80
C LYS A 298 -1.28 -2.66 9.89
N GLU A 299 -1.96 -2.32 8.81
CA GLU A 299 -2.18 -3.22 7.68
C GLU A 299 -1.04 -3.06 6.68
N VAL A 300 -0.49 -4.16 6.18
CA VAL A 300 0.60 -4.13 5.19
C VAL A 300 0.15 -4.81 3.91
N LEU A 301 0.05 -4.05 2.82
CA LEU A 301 -0.31 -4.53 1.49
C LEU A 301 0.93 -4.57 0.62
N VAL A 302 1.12 -5.66 -0.13
CA VAL A 302 2.29 -5.84 -0.99
C VAL A 302 1.86 -6.23 -2.39
N TYR A 303 2.42 -5.55 -3.40
CA TYR A 303 2.51 -6.08 -4.75
C TYR A 303 3.95 -6.50 -5.02
N LYS A 304 4.17 -7.81 -5.20
CA LYS A 304 5.46 -8.38 -5.63
C LYS A 304 5.45 -8.49 -7.15
N ALA A 305 6.33 -7.74 -7.82
CA ALA A 305 6.54 -7.84 -9.26
C ALA A 305 7.39 -9.08 -9.61
N GLY A 306 7.53 -9.39 -10.90
CA GLY A 306 8.36 -10.50 -11.37
C GLY A 306 7.77 -11.89 -11.11
N ARG A 307 6.45 -12.04 -11.28
CA ARG A 307 5.72 -13.31 -11.09
C ARG A 307 6.07 -14.39 -12.11
N THR A 308 6.28 -14.00 -13.37
CA THR A 308 6.67 -14.92 -14.45
C THR A 308 8.15 -14.77 -14.78
N ALA A 309 8.71 -15.68 -15.57
CA ALA A 309 10.09 -15.56 -16.05
C ALA A 309 10.31 -14.25 -16.84
N GLU A 310 9.37 -13.89 -17.70
CA GLU A 310 9.38 -12.65 -18.48
C GLU A 310 9.28 -11.42 -17.56
N GLY A 311 8.38 -11.46 -16.57
CA GLY A 311 8.27 -10.39 -15.58
C GLY A 311 9.54 -10.24 -14.75
N LYS A 312 10.16 -11.35 -14.35
CA LYS A 312 11.44 -11.37 -13.63
C LYS A 312 12.57 -10.76 -14.46
N ASN A 313 12.64 -11.09 -15.75
CA ASN A 313 13.60 -10.50 -16.67
C ASN A 313 13.35 -9.00 -16.87
N ALA A 314 12.09 -8.57 -16.97
CA ALA A 314 11.72 -7.16 -17.09
C ALA A 314 12.11 -6.35 -15.83
N THR A 315 12.02 -6.94 -14.64
CA THR A 315 12.48 -6.28 -13.40
C THR A 315 14.01 -6.23 -13.28
N ALA A 316 14.71 -7.27 -13.75
CA ALA A 316 16.17 -7.36 -13.66
C ALA A 316 16.90 -6.27 -14.47
N GLY A 317 16.27 -5.74 -15.52
CA GLY A 317 16.82 -4.63 -16.32
C GLY A 317 16.58 -3.23 -15.73
N HIS A 318 15.78 -3.10 -14.66
CA HIS A 318 15.40 -1.79 -14.11
C HIS A 318 15.95 -1.52 -12.71
N THR A 319 16.25 -2.56 -11.94
CA THR A 319 16.80 -2.43 -10.57
C THR A 319 17.94 -3.42 -10.32
N ALA A 320 18.96 -2.98 -9.59
CA ALA A 320 20.14 -3.79 -9.25
C ALA A 320 19.86 -4.88 -8.18
N SER A 321 18.70 -5.52 -8.21
CA SER A 321 18.27 -6.51 -7.22
C SER A 321 18.17 -7.92 -7.79
N VAL A 322 18.51 -8.93 -7.00
CA VAL A 322 18.37 -10.33 -7.39
C VAL A 322 16.91 -10.74 -7.25
N ALA A 323 16.27 -11.10 -8.36
CA ALA A 323 14.92 -11.64 -8.34
C ALA A 323 14.94 -13.08 -7.80
N GLY A 324 14.68 -13.23 -6.50
CA GLY A 324 14.50 -14.52 -5.84
C GLY A 324 13.25 -15.29 -6.31
N ASP A 325 13.04 -16.48 -5.76
CA ASP A 325 11.85 -17.28 -6.04
C ASP A 325 10.56 -16.54 -5.61
N TYR A 326 9.62 -16.40 -6.55
CA TYR A 326 8.39 -15.64 -6.32
C TYR A 326 7.51 -16.27 -5.25
N MET A 327 7.35 -17.60 -5.27
CA MET A 327 6.48 -18.33 -4.35
C MET A 327 7.05 -18.32 -2.94
N VAL A 328 8.35 -18.52 -2.77
CA VAL A 328 9.04 -18.39 -1.48
C VAL A 328 8.88 -16.97 -0.94
N CYS A 329 9.16 -15.96 -1.77
CA CYS A 329 9.06 -14.55 -1.36
C CYS A 329 7.63 -14.20 -0.88
N THR A 330 6.62 -14.45 -1.71
CA THR A 330 5.22 -14.13 -1.40
C THR A 330 4.69 -14.93 -0.21
N SER A 331 5.12 -16.18 -0.04
CA SER A 331 4.78 -17.00 1.13
C SER A 331 5.38 -16.42 2.41
N CYS A 332 6.67 -16.06 2.42
CA CYS A 332 7.34 -15.44 3.56
C CYS A 332 6.67 -14.12 3.97
N LEU A 333 6.35 -13.25 3.00
CA LEU A 333 5.66 -11.97 3.25
C LEU A 333 4.25 -12.19 3.81
N SER A 334 3.50 -13.14 3.24
CA SER A 334 2.17 -13.50 3.72
C SER A 334 2.19 -14.07 5.14
N GLN A 335 3.17 -14.93 5.46
CA GLN A 335 3.37 -15.47 6.80
C GLN A 335 3.79 -14.41 7.80
N ALA A 336 4.57 -13.40 7.37
CA ALA A 336 4.92 -12.24 8.17
C ALA A 336 3.71 -11.34 8.51
N GLY A 337 2.60 -11.48 7.77
CA GLY A 337 1.35 -10.77 8.02
C GLY A 337 0.98 -9.76 6.93
N ALA A 338 1.66 -9.74 5.79
CA ALA A 338 1.25 -8.92 4.65
C ALA A 338 0.05 -9.52 3.90
N LEU A 339 -0.73 -8.65 3.25
CA LEU A 339 -1.72 -8.98 2.23
C LEU A 339 -1.06 -8.83 0.86
N VAL A 340 -0.72 -9.95 0.22
CA VAL A 340 -0.04 -9.94 -1.08
C VAL A 340 -1.08 -9.97 -2.21
N ALA A 341 -1.09 -8.92 -3.04
CA ALA A 341 -1.97 -8.82 -4.21
C ALA A 341 -1.37 -9.57 -5.42
N ASP A 342 -2.24 -10.21 -6.19
CA ASP A 342 -1.91 -11.00 -7.38
C ASP A 342 -1.89 -10.17 -8.66
N SER A 343 -2.61 -9.05 -8.68
CA SER A 343 -2.69 -8.14 -9.80
C SER A 343 -2.64 -6.67 -9.35
N LEU A 344 -2.37 -5.78 -10.30
CA LEU A 344 -2.37 -4.35 -10.05
C LEU A 344 -3.76 -3.80 -9.74
N GLU A 345 -4.79 -4.32 -10.42
CA GLU A 345 -6.18 -3.98 -10.18
C GLU A 345 -6.61 -4.38 -8.75
N GLU A 346 -6.21 -5.59 -8.34
CA GLU A 346 -6.49 -6.05 -6.99
C GLU A 346 -5.73 -5.24 -5.94
N PHE A 347 -4.47 -4.88 -6.20
CA PHE A 347 -3.72 -3.99 -5.32
C PHE A 347 -4.43 -2.66 -5.12
N ASP A 348 -4.92 -2.03 -6.19
CA ASP A 348 -5.67 -0.77 -6.12
C ASP A 348 -6.96 -0.92 -5.32
N GLY A 349 -7.71 -1.99 -5.57
CA GLY A 349 -8.94 -2.28 -4.84
C GLY A 349 -8.70 -2.50 -3.35
N LEU A 350 -7.74 -3.36 -3.00
CA LEU A 350 -7.38 -3.64 -1.61
C LEU A 350 -6.79 -2.41 -0.90
N MET A 351 -5.99 -1.60 -1.59
CA MET A 351 -5.45 -0.35 -1.03
C MET A 351 -6.57 0.63 -0.66
N ASN A 352 -7.59 0.77 -1.52
CA ASN A 352 -8.74 1.62 -1.25
C ASN A 352 -9.66 1.06 -0.15
N LEU A 353 -9.81 -0.26 -0.06
CA LEU A 353 -10.51 -0.90 1.08
C LEU A 353 -9.74 -0.65 2.39
N ALA A 354 -8.44 -0.90 2.41
CA ALA A 354 -7.59 -0.72 3.58
C ALA A 354 -7.59 0.73 4.07
N SER A 355 -7.37 1.70 3.16
CA SER A 355 -7.35 3.12 3.53
C SER A 355 -8.65 3.57 4.17
N THR A 356 -9.78 3.02 3.71
CA THR A 356 -11.13 3.36 4.17
C THR A 356 -11.52 2.58 5.44
N PHE A 357 -11.13 1.31 5.56
CA PHE A 357 -11.67 0.37 6.55
C PHE A 357 -10.68 -0.06 7.65
N HIS A 358 -9.43 0.40 7.65
CA HIS A 358 -8.45 0.00 8.67
C HIS A 358 -8.90 0.23 10.13
N ARG A 359 -9.74 1.24 10.37
CA ARG A 359 -10.36 1.54 11.68
C ARG A 359 -11.75 0.94 11.89
N LYS A 360 -12.33 0.29 10.87
CA LYS A 360 -13.64 -0.36 10.94
C LYS A 360 -13.52 -1.75 11.56
N ARG A 361 -14.60 -2.21 12.18
CA ARG A 361 -14.70 -3.55 12.76
C ARG A 361 -14.96 -4.56 11.65
N VAL A 362 -14.04 -5.49 11.46
CA VAL A 362 -14.18 -6.61 10.52
C VAL A 362 -14.21 -7.89 11.35
N THR A 363 -15.41 -8.38 11.63
CA THR A 363 -15.68 -9.40 12.67
C THR A 363 -16.08 -10.76 12.14
N GLY A 364 -16.37 -10.86 10.85
CA GLY A 364 -16.78 -12.11 10.24
C GLY A 364 -17.11 -11.92 8.76
N TYR A 365 -17.72 -12.95 8.20
CA TYR A 365 -17.95 -13.07 6.76
C TYR A 365 -19.42 -12.86 6.35
N ARG A 366 -20.28 -12.45 7.28
CA ARG A 366 -21.73 -12.30 7.01
C ARG A 366 -21.98 -10.97 6.33
N VAL A 367 -22.47 -11.00 5.09
CA VAL A 367 -22.68 -9.81 4.26
C VAL A 367 -24.17 -9.58 4.05
N GLY A 368 -24.63 -8.35 4.22
CA GLY A 368 -25.92 -7.89 3.71
C GLY A 368 -25.72 -7.29 2.33
N ALA A 369 -26.48 -7.73 1.34
CA ALA A 369 -26.39 -7.24 -0.02
C ALA A 369 -27.65 -6.48 -0.43
N LEU A 370 -27.48 -5.33 -1.08
CA LEU A 370 -28.56 -4.48 -1.59
C LEU A 370 -28.33 -4.13 -3.06
N THR A 371 -29.35 -4.27 -3.89
CA THR A 371 -29.26 -4.01 -5.34
C THR A 371 -30.61 -3.64 -5.94
N PRO A 372 -30.66 -2.84 -7.03
CA PRO A 372 -31.87 -2.61 -7.82
C PRO A 372 -32.21 -3.74 -8.81
N ALA A 373 -31.32 -4.73 -8.99
CA ALA A 373 -31.32 -5.59 -10.16
C ALA A 373 -31.10 -7.07 -9.82
N GLY A 374 -31.95 -7.92 -10.40
CA GLY A 374 -31.90 -9.37 -10.18
C GLY A 374 -30.59 -10.02 -10.65
N PHE A 375 -29.98 -9.53 -11.74
CA PHE A 375 -28.71 -10.11 -12.21
C PHE A 375 -27.56 -9.83 -11.24
N GLU A 376 -27.51 -8.64 -10.61
CA GLU A 376 -26.53 -8.32 -9.58
C GLU A 376 -26.77 -9.18 -8.34
N SER A 377 -28.03 -9.47 -7.97
CA SER A 377 -28.34 -10.40 -6.88
C SER A 377 -27.76 -11.80 -7.14
N VAL A 378 -27.88 -12.30 -8.37
CA VAL A 378 -27.27 -13.58 -8.78
C VAL A 378 -25.74 -13.48 -8.75
N GLY A 379 -25.16 -12.44 -9.34
CA GLY A 379 -23.70 -12.26 -9.37
C GLY A 379 -23.07 -12.12 -7.98
N ILE A 380 -23.75 -11.47 -7.03
CA ILE A 380 -23.35 -11.40 -5.62
C ILE A 380 -23.36 -12.80 -4.98
N ALA A 381 -24.42 -13.58 -5.21
CA ALA A 381 -24.53 -14.93 -4.67
C ALA A 381 -23.49 -15.89 -5.28
N ASP A 382 -23.26 -15.81 -6.59
CA ASP A 382 -22.24 -16.61 -7.29
C ASP A 382 -20.82 -16.26 -6.82
N SER A 383 -20.60 -15.00 -6.42
CA SER A 383 -19.31 -14.54 -5.89
C SER A 383 -18.99 -15.07 -4.48
N LEU A 384 -19.89 -15.80 -3.82
CA LEU A 384 -19.60 -16.45 -2.54
C LEU A 384 -18.51 -17.53 -2.66
N GLU A 385 -18.40 -18.17 -3.83
CA GLU A 385 -17.39 -19.17 -4.16
C GLU A 385 -16.05 -18.55 -4.60
N ALA A 386 -15.89 -17.22 -4.47
CA ALA A 386 -14.63 -16.56 -4.79
C ALA A 386 -13.46 -17.12 -3.96
N ARG A 387 -12.24 -16.96 -4.48
CA ARG A 387 -11.04 -17.42 -3.79
C ARG A 387 -10.93 -16.79 -2.39
N ASP A 388 -10.50 -17.60 -1.42
CA ASP A 388 -10.32 -17.20 -0.02
C ASP A 388 -11.62 -16.63 0.60
N SER A 389 -12.78 -16.89 -0.03
CA SER A 389 -14.07 -16.43 0.45
C SER A 389 -14.60 -17.34 1.53
N GLY A 390 -14.80 -16.77 2.71
CA GLY A 390 -15.71 -17.29 3.71
C GLY A 390 -17.07 -16.60 3.69
N LEU A 391 -17.33 -15.72 2.70
CA LEU A 391 -18.50 -14.85 2.65
C LEU A 391 -19.80 -15.65 2.72
N GLN A 392 -20.79 -15.08 3.41
CA GLN A 392 -22.09 -15.68 3.64
C GLN A 392 -23.17 -14.61 3.47
N LEU A 393 -24.32 -15.01 2.96
CA LEU A 393 -25.52 -14.17 2.89
C LEU A 393 -26.56 -14.73 3.87
N PRO A 394 -26.43 -14.49 5.19
CA PRO A 394 -27.38 -15.01 6.15
C PRO A 394 -28.74 -14.30 5.98
N GLU A 395 -29.78 -14.92 6.53
CA GLU A 395 -31.04 -14.20 6.72
C GLU A 395 -30.84 -13.00 7.66
N PHE A 396 -31.55 -11.92 7.36
CA PHE A 396 -31.63 -10.78 8.27
C PHE A 396 -32.34 -11.18 9.56
N ARG A 397 -32.02 -10.49 10.65
CA ARG A 397 -32.79 -10.63 11.89
C ARG A 397 -34.23 -10.16 11.71
N ASP A 398 -35.12 -10.68 12.56
CA ASP A 398 -36.55 -10.34 12.51
C ASP A 398 -36.80 -8.83 12.66
N GLU A 399 -36.02 -8.14 13.49
CA GLU A 399 -36.13 -6.69 13.65
C GLU A 399 -35.76 -5.95 12.35
N THR A 400 -34.69 -6.36 11.68
CA THR A 400 -34.29 -5.82 10.38
C THR A 400 -35.33 -6.16 9.31
N LYS A 401 -35.85 -7.40 9.30
CA LYS A 401 -36.92 -7.82 8.38
C LYS A 401 -38.16 -6.94 8.53
N GLN A 402 -38.56 -6.61 9.77
CA GLN A 402 -39.68 -5.72 10.05
C GLN A 402 -39.46 -4.30 9.54
N VAL A 403 -38.26 -3.73 9.75
CA VAL A 403 -37.91 -2.41 9.21
C VAL A 403 -37.97 -2.41 7.69
N LEU A 404 -37.34 -3.38 7.03
CA LEU A 404 -37.34 -3.51 5.57
C LEU A 404 -38.74 -3.74 5.00
N ALA A 405 -39.56 -4.57 5.66
CA ALA A 405 -40.96 -4.79 5.27
C ALA A 405 -41.80 -3.51 5.39
N GLY A 406 -41.58 -2.70 6.43
CA GLY A 406 -42.24 -1.41 6.60
C GLY A 406 -41.83 -0.40 5.53
N LEU A 407 -40.57 -0.40 5.10
CA LEU A 407 -40.11 0.42 3.96
C LEU A 407 -40.81 0.00 2.66
N LEU A 408 -40.90 -1.30 2.37
CA LEU A 408 -41.63 -1.84 1.21
C LEU A 408 -43.11 -1.46 1.22
N GLU A 409 -43.73 -1.43 2.40
CA GLU A 409 -45.14 -1.03 2.56
C GLU A 409 -45.38 0.43 2.22
N LYS A 410 -44.50 1.33 2.67
CA LYS A 410 -44.59 2.78 2.41
C LYS A 410 -44.58 3.11 0.92
N VAL A 411 -43.90 2.32 0.11
CA VAL A 411 -43.78 2.52 -1.34
C VAL A 411 -44.70 1.61 -2.17
N GLY A 412 -45.60 0.86 -1.52
CA GLY A 412 -46.57 0.01 -2.21
C GLY A 412 -45.99 -1.25 -2.87
N LEU A 413 -44.78 -1.68 -2.46
CA LEU A 413 -44.10 -2.86 -2.99
C LEU A 413 -44.27 -4.12 -2.11
N LYS A 414 -45.02 -4.00 -1.01
CA LYS A 414 -45.37 -5.13 -0.13
C LYS A 414 -46.17 -6.19 -0.90
N GLY A 415 -45.68 -7.43 -0.89
CA GLY A 415 -46.30 -8.57 -1.59
C GLY A 415 -45.79 -8.83 -3.01
N ILE A 416 -45.07 -7.87 -3.60
CA ILE A 416 -44.35 -8.03 -4.87
C ILE A 416 -42.94 -8.57 -4.58
N MET A 417 -42.38 -8.20 -3.43
CA MET A 417 -40.98 -8.40 -3.09
C MET A 417 -40.82 -9.11 -1.75
N ALA A 418 -39.94 -10.11 -1.72
CA ALA A 418 -39.59 -10.83 -0.50
C ALA A 418 -38.38 -10.17 0.17
N VAL A 419 -38.47 -9.95 1.48
CA VAL A 419 -37.33 -9.49 2.29
C VAL A 419 -36.37 -10.67 2.50
N LYS A 420 -35.37 -10.78 1.63
CA LYS A 420 -34.31 -11.80 1.67
C LYS A 420 -32.96 -11.16 1.37
N ASN A 421 -31.88 -11.92 1.59
CA ASN A 421 -30.51 -11.49 1.32
C ASN A 421 -29.95 -12.32 0.14
N PRO A 422 -29.54 -11.71 -0.99
CA PRO A 422 -29.53 -10.27 -1.30
C PRO A 422 -30.93 -9.66 -1.37
N LEU A 423 -31.05 -8.40 -0.95
CA LEU A 423 -32.26 -7.61 -1.10
C LEU A 423 -32.21 -6.91 -2.46
N ASP A 424 -32.96 -7.45 -3.41
CA ASP A 424 -33.31 -6.75 -4.65
C ASP A 424 -34.43 -5.76 -4.33
N LEU A 425 -34.28 -4.47 -4.64
CA LEU A 425 -35.27 -3.41 -4.46
C LEU A 425 -36.01 -3.04 -5.77
N THR A 426 -35.66 -3.68 -6.88
CA THR A 426 -36.10 -3.36 -8.24
C THR A 426 -35.74 -1.94 -8.68
N PRO A 427 -35.81 -1.64 -9.99
CA PRO A 427 -35.55 -0.29 -10.48
C PRO A 427 -36.61 0.74 -10.08
N ALA A 428 -37.72 0.35 -9.45
CA ALA A 428 -38.82 1.24 -9.06
C ALA A 428 -38.67 1.84 -7.64
N ALA A 429 -37.72 1.37 -6.84
CA ALA A 429 -37.52 1.87 -5.48
C ALA A 429 -36.89 3.28 -5.47
N PRO A 430 -37.38 4.21 -4.62
CA PRO A 430 -36.81 5.55 -4.49
C PRO A 430 -35.52 5.56 -3.65
N ASP A 431 -34.70 6.61 -3.80
CA ASP A 431 -33.42 6.80 -3.08
C ASP A 431 -33.51 6.60 -1.55
N GLU A 432 -34.57 7.13 -0.93
CA GLU A 432 -34.80 7.02 0.52
C GLU A 432 -34.85 5.56 0.96
N MET A 433 -35.46 4.70 0.13
CA MET A 433 -35.59 3.28 0.41
C MET A 433 -34.23 2.58 0.40
N TYR A 434 -33.35 2.91 -0.55
CA TYR A 434 -31.98 2.38 -0.56
C TYR A 434 -31.21 2.83 0.68
N THR A 435 -31.23 4.14 0.96
CA THR A 435 -30.50 4.74 2.08
C THR A 435 -30.90 4.12 3.42
N GLU A 436 -32.20 3.99 3.68
CA GLU A 436 -32.69 3.43 4.94
C GLU A 436 -32.54 1.90 4.99
N SER A 437 -32.56 1.20 3.85
CA SER A 437 -32.23 -0.23 3.81
C SER A 437 -30.76 -0.48 4.16
N VAL A 438 -29.83 0.29 3.58
CA VAL A 438 -28.40 0.23 3.95
C VAL A 438 -28.21 0.52 5.43
N ARG A 439 -28.88 1.56 5.96
CA ARG A 439 -28.84 1.89 7.39
C ARG A 439 -29.31 0.73 8.27
N ALA A 440 -30.44 0.10 7.93
CA ALA A 440 -30.97 -1.05 8.66
C ALA A 440 -30.00 -2.24 8.62
N MET A 441 -29.41 -2.55 7.46
CA MET A 441 -28.43 -3.63 7.31
C MET A 441 -27.14 -3.35 8.10
N LEU A 442 -26.63 -2.12 8.10
CA LEU A 442 -25.44 -1.75 8.89
C LEU A 442 -25.72 -1.90 10.39
N ALA A 443 -26.95 -1.69 10.84
CA ALA A 443 -27.36 -1.89 12.23
C ALA A 443 -27.57 -3.37 12.61
N ASP A 444 -27.83 -4.26 11.66
CA ASP A 444 -28.15 -5.67 11.94
C ASP A 444 -26.93 -6.45 12.49
N PRO A 445 -26.91 -6.90 13.76
CA PRO A 445 -25.79 -7.66 14.32
C PRO A 445 -25.57 -9.05 13.69
N ALA A 446 -26.51 -9.55 12.87
CA ALA A 446 -26.30 -10.73 12.04
C ALA A 446 -25.37 -10.47 10.84
N LEU A 447 -25.06 -9.21 10.53
CA LEU A 447 -24.21 -8.80 9.43
C LEU A 447 -22.90 -8.19 9.93
N ASP A 448 -21.79 -8.55 9.29
CA ASP A 448 -20.44 -8.04 9.55
C ASP A 448 -20.04 -6.94 8.55
N ALA A 449 -20.58 -6.96 7.34
CA ALA A 449 -20.38 -5.95 6.30
C ALA A 449 -21.64 -5.78 5.42
N VAL A 450 -21.72 -4.67 4.68
CA VAL A 450 -22.78 -4.42 3.69
C VAL A 450 -22.15 -4.13 2.33
N VAL A 451 -22.74 -4.71 1.28
CA VAL A 451 -22.40 -4.44 -0.12
C VAL A 451 -23.63 -3.86 -0.81
N THR A 452 -23.50 -2.70 -1.45
CA THR A 452 -24.64 -2.04 -2.13
C THR A 452 -24.28 -1.60 -3.54
N SER A 453 -25.22 -1.78 -4.47
CA SER A 453 -25.19 -1.12 -5.78
C SER A 453 -25.56 0.35 -5.63
N LEU A 454 -25.01 1.22 -6.49
CA LEU A 454 -25.53 2.59 -6.65
C LEU A 454 -26.86 2.63 -7.38
N GLY A 455 -27.15 1.61 -8.18
CA GLY A 455 -28.34 1.56 -9.01
C GLY A 455 -28.49 2.75 -9.96
N SER A 456 -27.38 3.24 -10.52
CA SER A 456 -27.36 4.42 -11.40
C SER A 456 -28.20 4.30 -12.68
N LEU A 457 -28.70 3.10 -13.01
CA LEU A 457 -29.62 2.83 -14.12
C LEU A 457 -31.09 2.75 -13.68
N SER A 458 -31.37 2.90 -12.38
CA SER A 458 -32.73 2.85 -11.84
C SER A 458 -33.47 4.17 -12.14
N PRO A 459 -34.62 4.12 -12.83
CA PRO A 459 -35.39 5.30 -13.19
C PRO A 459 -36.01 6.04 -11.99
N ALA A 460 -36.06 5.39 -10.82
CA ALA A 460 -36.60 5.97 -9.59
C ALA A 460 -35.51 6.60 -8.70
N THR A 461 -34.24 6.54 -9.11
CA THR A 461 -33.14 7.25 -8.44
C THR A 461 -32.97 8.65 -9.03
N SER A 462 -32.61 9.59 -8.16
CA SER A 462 -32.45 11.02 -8.51
C SER A 462 -31.07 11.33 -9.11
N ASP A 463 -30.22 10.31 -9.16
CA ASP A 463 -28.85 10.36 -9.59
C ASP A 463 -28.83 10.10 -11.11
N THR A 464 -28.48 11.10 -11.93
CA THR A 464 -28.41 10.93 -13.40
C THR A 464 -27.22 11.63 -14.05
N PRO A 465 -26.69 11.13 -15.19
CA PRO A 465 -25.68 11.86 -15.96
C PRO A 465 -26.17 13.26 -16.35
N ALA A 466 -25.30 14.25 -16.27
CA ALA A 466 -25.69 15.62 -16.63
C ALA A 466 -25.94 15.72 -18.14
N ALA A 467 -27.14 16.18 -18.53
CA ALA A 467 -27.57 16.23 -19.94
C ALA A 467 -26.62 17.02 -20.87
N ASN A 468 -25.88 17.99 -20.33
CA ASN A 468 -24.97 18.87 -21.08
C ASN A 468 -23.50 18.76 -20.65
N ASP A 469 -23.15 17.81 -19.78
CA ASP A 469 -21.77 17.61 -19.36
C ASP A 469 -21.43 16.11 -19.37
N PRO A 470 -20.64 15.64 -20.36
CA PRO A 470 -20.22 14.25 -20.42
C PRO A 470 -19.31 13.83 -19.25
N ARG A 471 -18.85 14.78 -18.43
CA ARG A 471 -18.11 14.55 -17.18
C ARG A 471 -18.90 14.98 -15.94
N GLY A 472 -20.16 15.35 -16.11
CA GLY A 472 -21.01 15.89 -15.05
C GLY A 472 -22.04 14.87 -14.60
N TYR A 473 -22.49 15.03 -13.36
CA TYR A 473 -23.55 14.23 -12.79
C TYR A 473 -24.45 15.11 -11.94
N VAL A 474 -25.75 14.81 -11.91
CA VAL A 474 -26.71 15.47 -11.05
C VAL A 474 -26.95 14.56 -9.85
N THR A 475 -26.45 14.98 -8.68
CA THR A 475 -26.80 14.36 -7.39
C THR A 475 -27.81 15.23 -6.67
N ALA A 476 -28.96 14.66 -6.32
CA ALA A 476 -29.96 15.37 -5.52
C ALA A 476 -29.62 15.27 -4.02
N PRO A 477 -29.87 16.31 -3.21
CA PRO A 477 -29.81 16.17 -1.76
C PRO A 477 -30.71 15.02 -1.29
N GLY A 478 -30.12 14.04 -0.58
CA GLY A 478 -30.83 12.85 -0.12
C GLY A 478 -30.84 11.67 -1.09
N SER A 479 -30.19 11.79 -2.26
CA SER A 479 -29.93 10.63 -3.13
C SER A 479 -29.00 9.63 -2.45
N LEU A 480 -29.05 8.36 -2.88
CA LEU A 480 -28.17 7.33 -2.33
C LEU A 480 -26.69 7.75 -2.41
N ALA A 481 -26.25 8.27 -3.56
CA ALA A 481 -24.87 8.73 -3.72
C ALA A 481 -24.48 9.82 -2.71
N SER A 482 -25.37 10.80 -2.47
CA SER A 482 -25.11 11.87 -1.51
C SER A 482 -25.04 11.38 -0.05
N MET A 483 -25.75 10.31 0.27
CA MET A 483 -25.86 9.77 1.63
C MET A 483 -24.75 8.76 1.98
N LEU A 484 -24.20 8.07 0.98
CA LEU A 484 -23.18 7.02 1.17
C LEU A 484 -21.94 7.46 1.98
N PRO A 485 -21.32 8.64 1.75
CA PRO A 485 -20.19 9.09 2.56
C PRO A 485 -20.53 9.19 4.06
N GLY A 486 -21.74 9.65 4.38
CA GLY A 486 -22.22 9.77 5.76
C GLY A 486 -22.51 8.41 6.40
N LEU A 487 -23.13 7.48 5.66
CA LEU A 487 -23.37 6.11 6.11
C LEU A 487 -22.07 5.36 6.36
N LEU A 488 -21.12 5.47 5.42
CA LEU A 488 -19.80 4.86 5.54
C LEU A 488 -19.05 5.41 6.75
N THR A 489 -19.06 6.72 6.98
CA THR A 489 -18.35 7.35 8.09
C THR A 489 -18.95 6.95 9.45
N SER A 490 -20.28 6.99 9.57
CA SER A 490 -21.00 6.74 10.83
C SER A 490 -21.05 5.27 11.24
N SER A 491 -21.00 4.34 10.29
CA SER A 491 -21.05 2.90 10.61
C SER A 491 -19.71 2.36 11.12
N PRO A 492 -19.70 1.50 12.16
CA PRO A 492 -18.50 0.76 12.55
C PRO A 492 -18.16 -0.39 11.59
N LYS A 493 -19.09 -0.79 10.71
CA LYS A 493 -18.93 -1.91 9.76
C LYS A 493 -18.50 -1.43 8.37
N PRO A 494 -17.79 -2.25 7.58
CA PRO A 494 -17.51 -1.96 6.18
C PRO A 494 -18.79 -1.79 5.36
N LEU A 495 -18.81 -0.76 4.52
CA LEU A 495 -19.84 -0.52 3.49
C LEU A 495 -19.14 -0.44 2.13
N VAL A 496 -19.28 -1.48 1.33
CA VAL A 496 -18.67 -1.59 -0.01
C VAL A 496 -19.70 -1.17 -1.05
N VAL A 497 -19.30 -0.32 -1.98
CA VAL A 497 -20.17 0.19 -3.04
C VAL A 497 -19.69 -0.30 -4.39
N PHE A 498 -20.60 -0.72 -5.24
CA PHE A 498 -20.31 -1.00 -6.63
C PHE A 498 -21.32 -0.32 -7.56
N ASN A 499 -20.93 -0.12 -8.81
CA ASN A 499 -21.78 0.46 -9.83
C ASN A 499 -21.51 -0.24 -11.16
N ASP A 500 -22.33 -1.23 -11.47
CA ASP A 500 -22.23 -2.03 -12.69
C ASP A 500 -22.90 -1.29 -13.86
N ALA A 501 -22.21 -0.24 -14.31
CA ALA A 501 -22.71 0.68 -15.34
C ALA A 501 -21.58 1.11 -16.29
N GLY A 502 -21.97 1.44 -17.53
CA GLY A 502 -21.03 1.88 -18.57
C GLY A 502 -20.42 3.27 -18.30
N GLY A 503 -19.48 3.69 -19.16
CA GLY A 503 -18.68 4.91 -18.96
C GLY A 503 -19.46 6.22 -18.76
N ALA A 504 -20.74 6.28 -19.15
CA ALA A 504 -21.62 7.43 -18.86
C ALA A 504 -21.85 7.66 -17.35
N HIS A 505 -21.61 6.64 -16.52
CA HIS A 505 -21.76 6.69 -15.06
C HIS A 505 -20.41 6.77 -14.32
N GLU A 506 -19.29 6.89 -15.04
CA GLU A 506 -17.99 7.12 -14.38
C GLU A 506 -17.91 8.45 -13.62
N PRO A 507 -18.54 9.55 -14.06
CA PRO A 507 -18.54 10.80 -13.30
C PRO A 507 -19.07 10.69 -11.86
N ILE A 508 -20.13 9.91 -11.63
CA ILE A 508 -20.64 9.67 -10.26
C ILE A 508 -19.68 8.79 -9.45
N ASN A 509 -19.07 7.79 -10.08
CA ASN A 509 -18.05 6.95 -9.44
C ASN A 509 -16.87 7.81 -8.98
N ASP A 510 -16.39 8.70 -9.86
CA ASP A 510 -15.30 9.62 -9.56
C ASP A 510 -15.65 10.62 -8.46
N TRP A 511 -16.88 11.16 -8.48
CA TRP A 511 -17.36 12.03 -7.42
C TRP A 511 -17.38 11.32 -6.06
N LEU A 512 -17.93 10.10 -5.98
CA LEU A 512 -17.94 9.30 -4.75
C LEU A 512 -16.53 8.96 -4.26
N ARG A 513 -15.63 8.59 -5.18
CA ARG A 513 -14.21 8.37 -4.86
C ARG A 513 -13.57 9.63 -4.30
N GLN A 514 -13.90 10.81 -4.84
CA GLN A 514 -13.42 12.08 -4.29
C GLN A 514 -13.97 12.38 -2.88
N GLN A 515 -15.13 11.82 -2.52
CA GLN A 515 -15.68 11.84 -1.15
C GLN A 515 -15.09 10.74 -0.25
N GLY A 516 -14.14 9.95 -0.74
CA GLY A 516 -13.48 8.87 0.01
C GLY A 516 -14.28 7.56 0.06
N VAL A 517 -15.29 7.39 -0.79
CA VAL A 517 -16.04 6.13 -0.91
C VAL A 517 -15.38 5.24 -1.97
N PRO A 518 -14.91 4.02 -1.63
CA PRO A 518 -14.42 3.08 -2.62
C PRO A 518 -15.59 2.53 -3.45
N VAL A 519 -15.58 2.83 -4.76
CA VAL A 519 -16.59 2.37 -5.72
C VAL A 519 -15.96 1.43 -6.75
N PHE A 520 -16.49 0.21 -6.82
CA PHE A 520 -16.07 -0.87 -7.71
C PHE A 520 -16.96 -0.96 -8.95
N SER A 521 -16.41 -1.42 -10.06
CA SER A 521 -17.12 -1.42 -11.35
C SER A 521 -18.10 -2.59 -11.51
N THR A 522 -17.97 -3.66 -10.72
CA THR A 522 -18.87 -4.80 -10.78
C THR A 522 -19.13 -5.38 -9.39
N CYS A 523 -20.25 -6.08 -9.22
CA CYS A 523 -20.54 -6.80 -7.99
C CYS A 523 -19.48 -7.88 -7.68
N SER A 524 -19.00 -8.61 -8.69
CA SER A 524 -17.98 -9.64 -8.50
C SER A 524 -16.63 -9.09 -8.06
N GLN A 525 -16.23 -7.92 -8.57
CA GLN A 525 -15.01 -7.23 -8.12
C GLN A 525 -15.15 -6.83 -6.64
N ALA A 526 -16.27 -6.20 -6.28
CA ALA A 526 -16.56 -5.79 -4.91
C ALA A 526 -16.54 -6.97 -3.93
N MET A 527 -17.23 -8.06 -4.27
CA MET A 527 -17.31 -9.27 -3.44
C MET A 527 -15.95 -9.96 -3.28
N THR A 528 -15.18 -10.09 -4.38
CA THR A 528 -13.86 -10.73 -4.34
C THR A 528 -12.88 -9.94 -3.47
N LEU A 529 -12.84 -8.61 -3.63
CA LEU A 529 -11.96 -7.77 -2.82
C LEU A 529 -12.38 -7.74 -1.35
N LEU A 530 -13.69 -7.68 -1.08
CA LEU A 530 -14.22 -7.78 0.28
C LEU A 530 -13.86 -9.12 0.93
N ALA A 531 -13.99 -10.24 0.21
CA ALA A 531 -13.62 -11.57 0.69
C ALA A 531 -12.14 -11.61 1.12
N ARG A 532 -11.24 -11.19 0.22
CA ARG A 532 -9.81 -11.16 0.48
C ARG A 532 -9.43 -10.25 1.64
N TYR A 533 -10.00 -9.05 1.69
CA TYR A 533 -9.75 -8.08 2.76
C TYR A 533 -10.27 -8.58 4.11
N THR A 534 -11.44 -9.23 4.11
CA THR A 534 -12.05 -9.82 5.32
C THR A 534 -11.20 -10.96 5.85
N ALA A 535 -10.80 -11.91 5.00
CA ALA A 535 -9.93 -13.02 5.38
C ALA A 535 -8.59 -12.52 5.96
N TYR A 536 -8.02 -11.48 5.35
CA TYR A 536 -6.82 -10.83 5.86
C TYR A 536 -7.01 -10.27 7.28
N ARG A 537 -8.03 -9.42 7.49
CA ARG A 537 -8.31 -8.79 8.79
C ARG A 537 -8.58 -9.81 9.89
N LEU A 538 -9.35 -10.86 9.58
CA LEU A 538 -9.63 -11.93 10.54
C LEU A 538 -8.36 -12.70 10.92
N ARG A 539 -7.46 -12.97 9.96
CA ARG A 539 -6.16 -13.59 10.25
C ARG A 539 -5.30 -12.72 11.18
N LEU A 540 -5.32 -11.40 11.02
CA LEU A 540 -4.59 -10.49 11.93
C LEU A 540 -5.17 -10.54 13.35
N ASN A 541 -6.51 -10.57 13.48
CA ASN A 541 -7.19 -10.60 14.78
C ASN A 541 -6.91 -11.88 15.58
N VAL A 542 -6.74 -13.04 14.91
CA VAL A 542 -6.41 -14.31 15.55
C VAL A 542 -4.98 -14.30 16.11
N ARG A 543 -4.05 -13.59 15.47
CA ARG A 543 -2.63 -13.61 15.84
C ARG A 543 -2.25 -12.69 16.99
N GLY A 544 -3.01 -11.62 17.25
CA GLY A 544 -2.82 -10.70 18.39
C GLY A 544 -1.41 -10.06 18.51
N PRO A 545 -1.25 -8.99 19.30
CA PRO A 545 0.06 -8.35 19.48
C PRO A 545 1.08 -9.22 20.25
N GLU A 546 0.64 -10.25 20.98
CA GLU A 546 1.51 -11.08 21.82
C GLU A 546 2.06 -12.34 21.12
N GLY A 547 1.79 -12.56 19.83
CA GLY A 547 2.40 -13.65 19.06
C GLY A 547 2.13 -15.07 19.60
N HIS A 548 1.17 -15.23 20.52
CA HIS A 548 0.66 -16.52 20.94
C HIS A 548 -0.58 -16.85 20.13
N ASP A 549 -0.52 -17.99 19.45
CA ASP A 549 -1.61 -18.58 18.71
C ASP A 549 -2.83 -18.72 19.64
N ARG A 550 -3.88 -17.90 19.46
CA ARG A 550 -5.13 -17.99 20.24
C ARG A 550 -5.99 -19.20 19.83
N THR A 551 -5.37 -20.28 19.36
CA THR A 551 -6.02 -21.52 18.89
C THR A 551 -6.13 -22.58 19.99
N GLN A 552 -6.22 -22.17 21.26
CA GLN A 552 -6.80 -23.00 22.31
C GLN A 552 -8.09 -22.36 22.80
N GLY A 553 -9.23 -22.68 22.16
CA GLY A 553 -10.53 -22.40 22.77
C GLY A 553 -11.73 -22.08 21.86
N SER A 554 -11.58 -21.90 20.55
CA SER A 554 -12.74 -21.73 19.66
C SER A 554 -12.49 -22.35 18.29
N SER A 555 -13.13 -23.48 18.03
CA SER A 555 -13.09 -24.18 16.74
C SER A 555 -13.83 -23.38 15.66
N VAL A 556 -13.12 -22.45 14.99
CA VAL A 556 -13.54 -22.00 13.67
C VAL A 556 -13.13 -23.11 12.70
N ARG A 557 -14.08 -23.98 12.36
CA ARG A 557 -13.89 -25.01 11.33
C ARG A 557 -13.79 -24.30 9.98
N PHE A 558 -12.62 -24.35 9.36
CA PHE A 558 -12.51 -24.10 7.92
C PHE A 558 -13.31 -25.19 7.17
N PRO A 559 -14.14 -24.86 6.17
CA PRO A 559 -14.75 -25.87 5.33
C PRO A 559 -13.66 -26.60 4.56
N GLN A 560 -13.48 -27.89 4.86
CA GLN A 560 -12.66 -28.78 4.06
C GLN A 560 -13.22 -28.81 2.63
N SER A 561 -12.43 -28.38 1.66
CA SER A 561 -12.76 -28.50 0.25
C SER A 561 -12.99 -29.98 -0.08
N ARG A 562 -14.19 -30.32 -0.56
CA ARG A 562 -14.50 -31.65 -1.08
C ARG A 562 -13.84 -31.83 -2.45
N LEU A 563 -12.56 -32.19 -2.47
CA LEU A 563 -11.95 -32.76 -3.66
C LEU A 563 -12.51 -34.17 -3.87
N ARG A 564 -13.33 -34.34 -4.92
CA ARG A 564 -13.78 -35.67 -5.36
C ARG A 564 -12.58 -36.44 -5.94
N PRO A 565 -12.39 -37.73 -5.62
CA PRO A 565 -11.37 -38.52 -6.28
C PRO A 565 -11.75 -38.76 -7.75
N ILE A 566 -10.85 -38.44 -8.67
CA ILE A 566 -10.92 -38.94 -10.05
C ILE A 566 -10.48 -40.41 -9.98
N SER A 567 -11.43 -41.33 -10.11
CA SER A 567 -11.16 -42.75 -10.27
C SER A 567 -10.69 -43.01 -11.71
N GLY A 568 -9.38 -43.11 -11.92
CA GLY A 568 -8.82 -43.74 -13.12
C GLY A 568 -8.71 -45.26 -12.89
N ARG A 569 -9.44 -46.06 -13.67
CA ARG A 569 -9.18 -47.49 -13.87
C ARG A 569 -8.49 -47.65 -15.22
N GLY A 570 -7.45 -48.48 -15.26
CA GLY A 570 -6.95 -49.16 -16.46
C GLY A 570 -5.90 -48.37 -17.23
#